data_AF-A0A933FZX8-F1
#
_entry.id   AF-A0A933FZX8-F1
#
_cell.length_a   1.000
_cell.length_b   1.000
_cell.length_c   1.000
_cell.angle_alpha   90.00
_cell.angle_beta   90.00
_cell.angle_gamma   90.00
#
_symmetry.space_group_name_H-M   'P 1'
#
loop_
_entity.id
_entity.type
_entity.pdbx_description
1 polymer ?
#
loop_
_entity_poly.entity_id
_entity_poly.type
_entity_poly.pdbx_seq_one_letter_code
_entity_poly.pdbx_strand_id
1 'polypeptide(L)'
;MIEALKDEIDHIKKRRHEVILFDGVLVNDVAAEFIYRFEIPEGTYLSMVEEIEIYVNGKSGIKLAGEIVSIANQFALIKLSSNQGKTISQLTIVWDSDAIPRKLMERLQLIVKNVKEFSLAVTDQLFYPNSQANTTSWKKTLILPSKTFNTDPPKEFQVNERQQEALRKSLNNKVTYLWGPPGTGKTQTLGMIAYNLIRGGKRILFASNTNRAVDIGVLSVIDRYKEHGGDYLKELTRYGQIALFDNNDLRSVAFGRQIETLREAKRAKMRAKIEILDNYRQLKVKLGQFKMQLDRIDNLQKERSKKQGELDSILKELKTLRPQIDNFDNAGFVETIKRKFSGITKLNLEAKFKQLQEQGRKLKLLIDKNNEEQESIEKSYNGLVSMKQEYSVLKKKVDELGGEEALTQEIEKELHVDLEQILREKKFVASTLAKLVMNDVFWRVRYDAILIDEASMVNLPYLSALSALSTQKVIIVGDPQQLLPISLSDNSQTRSWLQRD
;
A
#
# COMPACT_ATOMS: atom_id res chain seq x y z
N MET A 1 22.43 -22.08 16.13
CA MET A 1 21.30 -21.15 15.89
C MET A 1 20.93 -21.03 14.40
N ILE A 2 21.81 -20.53 13.51
CA ILE A 2 21.48 -20.42 12.06
C ILE A 2 21.15 -21.79 11.45
N GLU A 3 21.93 -22.82 11.76
CA GLU A 3 21.66 -24.19 11.30
C GLU A 3 20.32 -24.74 11.82
N ALA A 4 19.95 -24.43 13.07
CA ALA A 4 18.66 -24.82 13.65
C ALA A 4 17.49 -24.13 12.93
N LEU A 5 17.62 -22.84 12.57
CA LEU A 5 16.61 -22.17 11.75
C LEU A 5 16.53 -22.76 10.35
N LYS A 6 17.66 -23.14 9.75
CA LYS A 6 17.68 -23.80 8.45
C LYS A 6 16.92 -25.12 8.49
N ASP A 7 17.17 -25.95 9.50
CA ASP A 7 16.47 -27.20 9.73
C ASP A 7 14.95 -26.99 9.97
N GLU A 8 14.57 -25.98 10.74
CA GLU A 8 13.16 -25.60 10.93
C GLU A 8 12.50 -25.16 9.61
N ILE A 9 13.18 -24.33 8.80
CA ILE A 9 12.69 -23.90 7.47
C ILE A 9 12.53 -25.09 6.53
N ASP A 10 13.50 -25.99 6.50
CA ASP A 10 13.45 -27.21 5.69
C ASP A 10 12.28 -28.11 6.13
N HIS A 11 12.00 -28.16 7.44
CA HIS A 11 10.91 -28.97 8.00
C HIS A 11 9.52 -28.36 7.84
N ILE A 12 9.40 -27.02 7.88
CA ILE A 12 8.17 -26.30 7.55
C ILE A 12 7.67 -26.72 6.15
N LYS A 13 8.59 -27.19 5.28
CA LYS A 13 8.43 -27.57 3.86
C LYS A 13 7.78 -26.41 3.13
N LYS A 14 8.46 -25.67 2.25
CA LYS A 14 7.91 -24.51 1.47
C LYS A 14 6.46 -24.72 1.03
N ARG A 15 5.51 -24.43 1.92
CA ARG A 15 4.08 -24.66 1.75
C ARG A 15 3.59 -23.30 1.34
N ARG A 16 3.49 -23.15 0.04
CA ARG A 16 2.90 -21.97 -0.54
C ARG A 16 1.40 -22.10 -0.36
N HIS A 17 0.87 -21.30 0.55
CA HIS A 17 -0.56 -21.21 0.76
C HIS A 17 -1.18 -20.30 -0.29
N GLU A 18 -2.38 -20.65 -0.71
CA GLU A 18 -3.14 -19.90 -1.68
C GLU A 18 -4.59 -19.82 -1.23
N VAL A 19 -5.14 -18.61 -1.27
CA VAL A 19 -6.56 -18.34 -1.07
C VAL A 19 -7.06 -17.54 -2.26
N ILE A 20 -8.23 -17.94 -2.75
CA ILE A 20 -8.95 -17.21 -3.79
C ILE A 20 -10.20 -16.62 -3.15
N LEU A 21 -10.33 -15.31 -3.22
CA LEU A 21 -11.49 -14.56 -2.77
C LEU A 21 -12.22 -14.01 -3.99
N PHE A 22 -13.55 -13.95 -3.91
CA PHE A 22 -14.41 -13.50 -5.00
C PHE A 22 -15.20 -12.25 -4.60
N ASP A 23 -15.68 -11.53 -5.60
CA ASP A 23 -16.65 -10.44 -5.46
C ASP A 23 -16.25 -9.36 -4.43
N GLY A 24 -15.00 -8.92 -4.49
CA GLY A 24 -14.49 -7.86 -3.63
C GLY A 24 -15.17 -6.53 -3.92
N VAL A 25 -15.57 -5.81 -2.88
CA VAL A 25 -16.22 -4.50 -3.00
C VAL A 25 -15.33 -3.42 -2.37
N LEU A 26 -15.10 -2.32 -3.08
CA LEU A 26 -14.37 -1.17 -2.55
C LEU A 26 -15.15 -0.54 -1.38
N VAL A 27 -14.53 -0.48 -0.19
CA VAL A 27 -15.14 0.06 1.03
C VAL A 27 -14.46 1.33 1.55
N ASN A 28 -13.23 1.60 1.11
CA ASN A 28 -12.51 2.84 1.41
C ASN A 28 -11.62 3.21 0.23
N ASP A 29 -11.67 4.47 -0.20
CA ASP A 29 -10.84 5.07 -1.24
C ASP A 29 -10.21 6.41 -0.80
N VAL A 30 -10.31 6.74 0.48
CA VAL A 30 -9.80 7.99 1.03
C VAL A 30 -8.26 7.92 1.15
N ALA A 31 -7.60 9.05 0.85
CA ALA A 31 -6.14 9.20 0.98
C ALA A 31 -5.28 8.21 0.16
N ALA A 32 -5.82 7.68 -0.95
CA ALA A 32 -5.16 6.67 -1.79
C ALA A 32 -4.91 5.32 -1.08
N GLU A 33 -5.69 5.02 -0.04
CA GLU A 33 -5.80 3.67 0.52
C GLU A 33 -7.00 2.94 -0.10
N PHE A 34 -6.76 2.04 -1.05
CA PHE A 34 -7.83 1.29 -1.71
C PHE A 34 -8.11 0.01 -0.94
N ILE A 35 -9.12 0.05 -0.07
CA ILE A 35 -9.51 -1.10 0.77
C ILE A 35 -10.73 -1.78 0.18
N TYR A 36 -10.58 -3.07 -0.11
CA TYR A 36 -11.61 -3.94 -0.63
C TYR A 36 -12.06 -4.92 0.45
N ARG A 37 -13.37 -5.10 0.59
CA ARG A 37 -13.97 -6.12 1.44
C ARG A 37 -14.29 -7.35 0.60
N PHE A 38 -13.83 -8.50 1.05
CA PHE A 38 -14.12 -9.81 0.47
C PHE A 38 -14.81 -10.69 1.50
N GLU A 39 -15.73 -11.53 1.05
CA GLU A 39 -16.25 -12.63 1.85
C GLU A 39 -15.26 -13.79 1.81
N ILE A 40 -15.04 -14.43 2.96
CA ILE A 40 -14.16 -15.57 3.12
C ILE A 40 -15.04 -16.82 2.98
N PRO A 41 -14.84 -17.65 1.93
CA PRO A 41 -15.66 -18.84 1.74
C PRO A 41 -15.53 -19.80 2.92
N GLU A 42 -16.60 -20.51 3.26
CA GLU A 42 -16.58 -21.51 4.35
C GLU A 42 -15.45 -22.53 4.16
N GLY A 43 -14.77 -22.88 5.25
CA GLY A 43 -13.63 -23.79 5.24
C GLY A 43 -12.32 -23.19 4.71
N THR A 44 -12.32 -21.92 4.28
CA THR A 44 -11.09 -21.23 3.83
C THR A 44 -10.28 -20.76 5.03
N TYR A 45 -9.03 -21.22 5.13
CA TYR A 45 -8.07 -20.70 6.11
C TYR A 45 -7.35 -19.49 5.53
N LEU A 46 -7.67 -18.31 6.06
CA LEU A 46 -6.93 -17.08 5.81
C LEU A 46 -6.44 -16.54 7.16
N SER A 47 -5.14 -16.25 7.26
CA SER A 47 -4.52 -15.70 8.46
C SER A 47 -3.93 -14.33 8.18
N MET A 48 -3.71 -13.55 9.24
CA MET A 48 -2.91 -12.33 9.13
C MET A 48 -1.46 -12.73 8.88
N VAL A 49 -0.93 -12.35 7.72
CA VAL A 49 0.43 -12.68 7.27
C VAL A 49 1.18 -11.42 6.86
N GLU A 50 2.49 -11.43 7.13
CA GLU A 50 3.36 -10.26 6.99
C GLU A 50 3.83 -10.00 5.56
N GLU A 51 4.03 -11.07 4.80
CA GLU A 51 4.48 -11.03 3.41
C GLU A 51 3.52 -11.85 2.55
N ILE A 52 2.87 -11.17 1.62
CA ILE A 52 1.90 -11.76 0.70
C ILE A 52 2.15 -11.28 -0.72
N GLU A 53 1.78 -12.13 -1.67
CA GLU A 53 1.61 -11.75 -3.06
C GLU A 53 0.12 -11.71 -3.38
N ILE A 54 -0.32 -10.61 -3.98
CA ILE A 54 -1.70 -10.43 -4.38
C ILE A 54 -1.78 -10.36 -5.90
N TYR A 55 -2.69 -11.14 -6.47
CA TYR A 55 -2.99 -11.14 -7.90
C TYR A 55 -4.46 -10.82 -8.13
N VAL A 56 -4.73 -9.78 -8.90
CA VAL A 56 -6.10 -9.36 -9.28
C VAL A 56 -6.46 -10.07 -10.59
N ASN A 57 -7.66 -10.65 -10.63
CA ASN A 57 -8.18 -11.49 -11.72
C ASN A 57 -7.37 -12.78 -11.92
N GLY A 58 -6.94 -13.40 -10.81
CA GLY A 58 -6.19 -14.65 -10.80
C GLY A 58 -4.69 -14.47 -11.03
N LYS A 59 -3.90 -15.56 -10.91
CA LYS A 59 -2.42 -15.52 -10.99
C LYS A 59 -1.86 -15.05 -12.34
N SER A 60 -2.61 -15.20 -13.42
CA SER A 60 -2.24 -14.67 -14.75
C SER A 60 -2.57 -13.19 -14.91
N GLY A 61 -3.21 -12.58 -13.92
CA GLY A 61 -3.61 -11.18 -13.91
C GLY A 61 -2.54 -10.25 -13.33
N ILE A 62 -2.98 -9.15 -12.74
CA ILE A 62 -2.09 -8.07 -12.29
C ILE A 62 -1.57 -8.38 -10.89
N LYS A 63 -0.24 -8.51 -10.74
CA LYS A 63 0.40 -8.58 -9.43
C LYS A 63 0.43 -7.19 -8.80
N LEU A 64 -0.12 -7.06 -7.60
CA LEU A 64 -0.15 -5.83 -6.83
C LEU A 64 0.49 -6.02 -5.46
N ALA A 65 1.11 -4.96 -4.96
CA ALA A 65 1.41 -4.86 -3.54
C ALA A 65 0.13 -4.57 -2.76
N GLY A 66 0.00 -5.19 -1.59
CA GLY A 66 -1.11 -4.97 -0.69
C GLY A 66 -0.91 -5.69 0.64
N GLU A 67 -1.86 -5.52 1.55
CA GLU A 67 -1.82 -6.11 2.88
C GLU A 67 -3.23 -6.53 3.32
N ILE A 68 -3.30 -7.57 4.15
CA ILE A 68 -4.54 -7.92 4.85
C ILE A 68 -4.69 -6.94 6.02
N VAL A 69 -5.69 -6.06 5.95
CA VAL A 69 -5.96 -5.05 6.97
C VAL A 69 -6.65 -5.66 8.18
N SER A 70 -7.60 -6.57 7.96
CA SER A 70 -8.30 -7.28 9.03
C SER A 70 -9.00 -8.51 8.50
N ILE A 71 -9.20 -9.50 9.38
CA ILE A 71 -10.06 -10.65 9.15
C ILE A 71 -11.04 -10.71 10.32
N ALA A 72 -12.33 -10.53 10.05
CA ALA A 72 -13.38 -10.53 11.07
C ALA A 72 -14.72 -10.94 10.47
N ASN A 73 -15.50 -11.73 11.22
CA ASN A 73 -16.88 -12.08 10.87
C ASN A 73 -17.04 -12.63 9.43
N GLN A 74 -16.19 -13.57 9.01
CA GLN A 74 -16.15 -14.12 7.64
C GLN A 74 -15.83 -13.10 6.53
N PHE A 75 -15.35 -11.90 6.87
CA PHE A 75 -14.88 -10.93 5.90
C PHE A 75 -13.39 -10.65 6.07
N ALA A 76 -12.71 -10.45 4.95
CA ALA A 76 -11.36 -9.93 4.89
C ALA A 76 -11.38 -8.51 4.30
N LEU A 77 -10.71 -7.58 4.96
CA LEU A 77 -10.40 -6.27 4.40
C LEU A 77 -8.98 -6.32 3.84
N ILE A 78 -8.84 -6.07 2.54
CA ILE A 78 -7.57 -6.13 1.81
C ILE A 78 -7.27 -4.75 1.26
N LYS A 79 -6.12 -4.19 1.62
CA LYS A 79 -5.63 -2.93 1.07
C LYS A 79 -4.76 -3.20 -0.13
N LEU A 80 -5.01 -2.52 -1.24
CA LEU A 80 -4.24 -2.61 -2.48
C LEU A 80 -3.52 -1.29 -2.77
N SER A 81 -2.38 -1.40 -3.44
CA SER A 81 -1.53 -0.25 -3.85
C SER A 81 -2.12 0.62 -4.96
N SER A 82 -3.15 0.14 -5.66
CA SER A 82 -3.82 0.89 -6.74
C SER A 82 -5.30 0.54 -6.81
N ASN A 83 -6.11 1.49 -7.30
CA ASN A 83 -7.54 1.30 -7.52
C ASN A 83 -7.78 0.31 -8.66
N GLN A 84 -8.60 -0.70 -8.41
CA GLN A 84 -9.02 -1.73 -9.37
C GLN A 84 -10.49 -1.60 -9.78
N GLY A 85 -11.09 -0.44 -9.52
CA GLY A 85 -12.51 -0.17 -9.75
C GLY A 85 -13.35 -0.41 -8.48
N LYS A 86 -14.67 -0.29 -8.63
CA LYS A 86 -15.63 -0.46 -7.53
C LYS A 86 -15.69 -1.90 -7.02
N THR A 87 -15.39 -2.86 -7.89
CA THR A 87 -15.44 -4.28 -7.58
C THR A 87 -14.24 -5.02 -8.17
N ILE A 88 -13.85 -6.12 -7.54
CA ILE A 88 -12.83 -7.05 -8.00
C ILE A 88 -13.48 -8.43 -8.10
N SER A 89 -13.57 -8.98 -9.31
CA SER A 89 -14.22 -10.29 -9.52
C SER A 89 -13.48 -11.43 -8.80
N GLN A 90 -12.15 -11.41 -8.84
CA GLN A 90 -11.34 -12.45 -8.22
C GLN A 90 -10.03 -11.86 -7.69
N LEU A 91 -9.66 -12.24 -6.47
CA LEU A 91 -8.40 -11.90 -5.84
C LEU A 91 -7.70 -13.18 -5.36
N THR A 92 -6.48 -13.42 -5.82
CA THR A 92 -5.65 -14.53 -5.33
C THR A 92 -4.59 -13.99 -4.39
N ILE A 93 -4.59 -14.47 -3.15
CA ILE A 93 -3.58 -14.15 -2.13
C ILE A 93 -2.71 -15.38 -1.93
N VAL A 94 -1.40 -15.17 -1.99
CA VAL A 94 -0.39 -16.24 -1.88
C VAL A 94 0.64 -15.85 -0.83
N TRP A 95 1.00 -16.78 0.05
CA TRP A 95 2.05 -16.56 1.05
C TRP A 95 2.83 -17.83 1.34
N ASP A 96 4.06 -17.64 1.83
CA ASP A 96 4.96 -18.72 2.21
C ASP A 96 4.95 -18.90 3.73
N SER A 97 4.79 -20.14 4.22
CA SER A 97 4.84 -20.43 5.67
C SER A 97 6.20 -20.14 6.30
N ASP A 98 7.29 -20.12 5.52
CA ASP A 98 8.66 -19.94 6.00
C ASP A 98 9.20 -18.51 5.85
N ALA A 99 8.39 -17.54 5.41
CA ALA A 99 8.85 -16.17 5.15
C ALA A 99 9.56 -15.53 6.37
N ILE A 100 8.92 -15.59 7.54
CA ILE A 100 9.44 -15.04 8.80
C ILE A 100 10.73 -15.75 9.25
N PRO A 101 10.79 -17.09 9.42
CA PRO A 101 12.02 -17.75 9.86
C PRO A 101 13.15 -17.60 8.83
N ARG A 102 12.85 -17.58 7.53
CA ARG A 102 13.81 -17.30 6.46
C ARG A 102 14.41 -15.90 6.64
N LYS A 103 13.57 -14.89 6.87
CA LYS A 103 14.03 -13.53 7.11
C LYS A 103 14.84 -13.40 8.40
N LEU A 104 14.42 -14.07 9.47
CA LEU A 104 15.17 -14.12 10.73
C LEU A 104 16.57 -14.73 10.53
N MET A 105 16.67 -15.80 9.75
CA MET A 105 17.95 -16.40 9.36
C MET A 105 18.82 -15.40 8.58
N GLU A 106 18.26 -14.66 7.62
CA GLU A 106 18.98 -13.59 6.89
C GLU A 106 19.52 -12.51 7.85
N ARG A 107 18.73 -12.12 8.86
CA ARG A 107 19.17 -11.13 9.88
C ARG A 107 20.37 -11.63 10.69
N LEU A 108 20.33 -12.88 11.14
CA LEU A 108 21.44 -13.46 11.87
C LEU A 108 22.69 -13.59 10.99
N GLN A 109 22.52 -13.98 9.73
CA GLN A 109 23.63 -14.01 8.77
C GLN A 109 24.21 -12.61 8.50
N LEU A 110 23.37 -11.58 8.44
CA LEU A 110 23.80 -10.19 8.31
C LEU A 110 24.66 -9.76 9.51
N ILE A 111 24.24 -10.11 10.72
CA ILE A 111 25.01 -9.84 11.95
C ILE A 111 26.38 -10.54 11.90
N VAL A 112 26.41 -11.82 11.54
CA VAL A 112 27.65 -12.61 11.44
C VAL A 112 28.59 -12.06 10.37
N LYS A 113 28.06 -11.56 9.24
CA LYS A 113 28.89 -10.95 8.19
C LYS A 113 29.44 -9.58 8.59
N ASN A 114 28.72 -8.84 9.42
CA ASN A 114 29.04 -7.44 9.76
C ASN A 114 29.24 -7.23 11.26
N VAL A 115 29.92 -8.17 11.95
CA VAL A 115 30.07 -8.17 13.42
C VAL A 115 30.54 -6.82 13.98
N LYS A 116 31.43 -6.11 13.28
CA LYS A 116 31.97 -4.81 13.70
C LYS A 116 30.92 -3.70 13.75
N GLU A 117 29.82 -3.84 13.04
CA GLU A 117 28.74 -2.84 13.01
C GLU A 117 27.76 -3.04 14.16
N PHE A 118 27.65 -4.24 14.73
CA PHE A 118 26.71 -4.57 15.80
C PHE A 118 27.38 -4.56 17.19
N SER A 119 26.64 -4.12 18.20
CA SER A 119 27.12 -4.15 19.59
C SER A 119 26.82 -5.51 20.22
N LEU A 120 27.67 -6.50 19.94
CA LEU A 120 27.48 -7.87 20.42
C LEU A 120 27.74 -8.04 21.93
N ALA A 121 28.40 -7.11 22.61
CA ALA A 121 28.70 -7.25 24.04
C ALA A 121 27.43 -7.42 24.91
N VAL A 122 26.33 -6.77 24.55
CA VAL A 122 25.05 -6.92 25.27
C VAL A 122 24.40 -8.26 24.93
N THR A 123 24.49 -8.69 23.66
CA THR A 123 24.04 -10.01 23.20
C THR A 123 24.84 -11.14 23.85
N ASP A 124 26.15 -11.01 23.96
CA ASP A 124 27.01 -12.00 24.62
C ASP A 124 26.67 -12.09 26.10
N GLN A 125 26.49 -10.96 26.79
CA GLN A 125 26.08 -10.95 28.19
C GLN A 125 24.68 -11.56 28.40
N LEU A 126 23.80 -11.47 27.40
CA LEU A 126 22.47 -12.10 27.44
C LEU A 126 22.56 -13.63 27.48
N PHE A 127 23.45 -14.23 26.71
CA PHE A 127 23.63 -15.69 26.67
C PHE A 127 24.69 -16.21 27.65
N TYR A 128 25.63 -15.34 28.04
CA TYR A 128 26.80 -15.65 28.87
C TYR A 128 26.98 -14.60 29.98
N PRO A 129 26.08 -14.56 30.98
CA PRO A 129 26.06 -13.52 32.02
C PRO A 129 27.31 -13.42 32.89
N ASN A 130 28.19 -14.44 32.88
CA ASN A 130 29.45 -14.47 33.64
C ASN A 130 30.68 -13.98 32.86
N SER A 131 30.51 -13.50 31.62
CA SER A 131 31.60 -12.89 30.85
C SER A 131 31.84 -11.43 31.30
N GLN A 132 32.86 -11.22 32.14
CA GLN A 132 33.39 -9.93 32.63
C GLN A 132 32.41 -8.73 32.61
N ALA A 133 31.61 -8.59 33.66
CA ALA A 133 30.68 -7.48 33.83
C ALA A 133 31.39 -6.15 34.12
N ASN A 134 31.68 -5.36 33.08
CA ASN A 134 31.92 -3.92 33.21
C ASN A 134 30.60 -3.21 33.52
N THR A 135 30.32 -2.98 34.81
CA THR A 135 29.24 -2.12 35.31
C THR A 135 29.58 -0.65 35.02
N THR A 136 29.08 -0.13 33.91
CA THR A 136 29.12 1.32 33.67
C THR A 136 28.17 2.00 34.66
N SER A 137 28.72 2.73 35.63
CA SER A 137 27.94 3.52 36.59
C SER A 137 27.13 4.61 35.87
N TRP A 138 25.81 4.45 35.83
CA TRP A 138 24.90 5.50 35.36
C TRP A 138 24.79 6.58 36.45
N LYS A 139 25.66 7.60 36.39
CA LYS A 139 25.51 8.84 37.16
C LYS A 139 24.68 9.86 36.37
N LYS A 140 23.37 9.64 36.28
CA LYS A 140 22.38 10.70 36.10
C LYS A 140 21.18 10.33 36.96
N THR A 141 20.79 11.26 37.83
CA THR A 141 19.66 11.23 38.74
C THR A 141 18.55 10.33 38.19
N LEU A 142 18.35 9.17 38.82
CA LEU A 142 17.09 8.44 38.68
C LEU A 142 15.99 9.49 38.82
N ILE A 143 15.13 9.66 37.82
CA ILE A 143 13.87 10.38 38.03
C ILE A 143 12.97 9.40 38.81
N LEU A 144 13.39 9.09 40.04
CA LEU A 144 12.44 8.77 41.09
C LEU A 144 11.72 10.09 41.32
N PRO A 145 10.39 10.17 41.12
CA PRO A 145 9.66 11.42 41.19
C PRO A 145 9.89 12.05 42.56
N SER A 146 10.81 13.02 42.60
CA SER A 146 11.19 13.72 43.81
C SER A 146 11.71 15.09 43.42
N LYS A 147 10.74 16.00 43.36
CA LYS A 147 10.79 17.46 43.53
C LYS A 147 10.47 18.33 42.31
N THR A 148 9.32 18.99 42.50
CA THR A 148 8.90 20.34 42.08
C THR A 148 8.50 20.56 40.63
N PHE A 149 7.32 20.02 40.27
CA PHE A 149 6.33 20.81 39.53
C PHE A 149 5.24 21.23 40.52
N ASN A 150 4.82 22.49 40.40
CA ASN A 150 4.00 23.22 41.34
C ASN A 150 2.53 22.74 41.27
N THR A 151 2.24 21.61 41.91
CA THR A 151 0.89 21.18 42.31
C THR A 151 1.01 20.50 43.67
N ASP A 152 0.49 21.15 44.70
CA ASP A 152 0.37 20.68 46.07
C ASP A 152 -0.75 19.61 46.15
N PRO A 153 -0.53 18.33 46.58
CA PRO A 153 0.70 17.57 46.76
C PRO A 153 1.00 16.56 45.60
N PRO A 154 2.27 16.14 45.40
CA PRO A 154 2.65 15.14 44.41
C PRO A 154 2.28 13.72 44.87
N LYS A 155 1.56 12.95 44.04
CA LYS A 155 1.29 11.53 44.29
C LYS A 155 2.46 10.67 43.81
N GLU A 156 3.09 9.95 44.74
CA GLU A 156 4.01 8.85 44.46
C GLU A 156 3.35 7.84 43.51
N PHE A 157 4.12 7.26 42.57
CA PHE A 157 3.68 5.99 42.00
C PHE A 157 3.53 5.02 43.18
N GLN A 158 2.32 4.48 43.42
CA GLN A 158 2.14 3.41 44.39
C GLN A 158 2.73 2.12 43.81
N VAL A 159 4.06 2.02 43.81
CA VAL A 159 4.83 0.85 43.39
C VAL A 159 5.38 0.14 44.60
N ASN A 160 5.23 -1.17 44.62
CA ASN A 160 5.81 -1.98 45.68
C ASN A 160 7.35 -2.03 45.57
N GLU A 161 8.01 -2.45 46.64
CA GLU A 161 9.48 -2.55 46.71
C GLU A 161 10.07 -3.39 45.57
N ARG A 162 9.38 -4.45 45.12
CA ARG A 162 9.85 -5.31 44.03
C ARG A 162 9.83 -4.59 42.67
N GLN A 163 8.80 -3.78 42.41
CA GLN A 163 8.71 -2.95 41.21
C GLN A 163 9.76 -1.83 41.22
N GLN A 164 10.05 -1.25 42.40
CA GLN A 164 11.15 -0.29 42.56
C GLN A 164 12.51 -0.95 42.32
N GLU A 165 12.73 -2.15 42.86
CA GLU A 165 13.96 -2.92 42.62
C GLU A 165 14.12 -3.26 41.14
N ALA A 166 13.05 -3.69 40.47
CA ALA A 166 13.03 -3.95 39.04
C ALA A 166 13.43 -2.71 38.24
N LEU A 167 12.82 -1.56 38.53
CA LEU A 167 13.17 -0.30 37.89
C LEU A 167 14.66 0.04 38.08
N ARG A 168 15.16 -0.06 39.31
CA ARG A 168 16.58 0.21 39.62
C ARG A 168 17.52 -0.73 38.85
N LYS A 169 17.21 -2.03 38.80
CA LYS A 169 18.03 -3.02 38.07
C LYS A 169 18.00 -2.76 36.56
N SER A 170 16.83 -2.53 35.98
CA SER A 170 16.65 -2.23 34.56
C SER A 170 17.40 -0.99 34.09
N LEU A 171 17.48 0.03 34.92
CA LEU A 171 18.20 1.27 34.59
C LEU A 171 19.73 1.09 34.67
N ASN A 172 20.23 0.30 35.64
CA ASN A 172 21.66 0.18 35.89
C ASN A 172 22.35 -0.98 35.16
N ASN A 173 21.63 -2.07 34.88
CA ASN A 173 22.20 -3.24 34.24
C ASN A 173 22.11 -3.15 32.71
N LYS A 174 23.06 -3.82 32.04
CA LYS A 174 23.02 -4.02 30.58
C LYS A 174 21.98 -5.05 30.18
N VAL A 175 21.86 -6.14 30.94
CA VAL A 175 20.83 -7.16 30.74
C VAL A 175 19.96 -7.23 32.00
N THR A 176 18.64 -7.24 31.85
CA THR A 176 17.71 -7.42 32.97
C THR A 176 16.58 -8.33 32.57
N TYR A 177 16.30 -9.32 33.42
CA TYR A 177 15.13 -10.17 33.33
C TYR A 177 14.11 -9.69 34.36
N LEU A 178 12.98 -9.19 33.87
CA LEU A 178 11.84 -8.80 34.67
C LEU A 178 10.81 -9.90 34.62
N TRP A 179 10.72 -10.64 35.72
CA TRP A 179 9.70 -11.64 35.93
C TRP A 179 8.56 -11.09 36.77
N GLY A 180 7.33 -11.40 36.37
CA GLY A 180 6.17 -11.32 37.25
C GLY A 180 5.10 -12.33 36.84
N PRO A 181 4.39 -12.98 37.77
CA PRO A 181 3.17 -13.73 37.46
C PRO A 181 2.04 -12.86 36.87
N PRO A 182 0.91 -13.44 36.40
CA PRO A 182 -0.25 -12.67 35.97
C PRO A 182 -0.77 -11.75 37.09
N GLY A 183 -1.19 -10.53 36.74
CA GLY A 183 -1.74 -9.58 37.71
C GLY A 183 -0.73 -8.80 38.56
N THR A 184 0.58 -9.06 38.46
CA THR A 184 1.62 -8.41 39.28
C THR A 184 2.08 -7.03 38.79
N GLY A 185 1.42 -6.46 37.78
CA GLY A 185 1.78 -5.16 37.23
C GLY A 185 3.07 -5.16 36.39
N LYS A 186 3.43 -6.28 35.74
CA LYS A 186 4.56 -6.36 34.79
C LYS A 186 4.54 -5.23 33.77
N THR A 187 3.42 -5.04 33.08
CA THR A 187 3.27 -4.01 32.05
C THR A 187 3.38 -2.60 32.62
N GLN A 188 2.86 -2.35 33.83
CA GLN A 188 3.02 -1.05 34.48
C GLN A 188 4.50 -0.78 34.79
N THR A 189 5.21 -1.78 35.31
CA THR A 189 6.67 -1.72 35.55
C THR A 189 7.43 -1.46 34.25
N LEU A 190 7.05 -2.13 33.16
CA LEU A 190 7.63 -1.93 31.82
C LEU A 190 7.44 -0.49 31.35
N GLY A 191 6.22 0.05 31.48
CA GLY A 191 5.92 1.45 31.15
C GLY A 191 6.79 2.43 31.94
N MET A 192 7.01 2.17 33.23
CA MET A 192 7.89 2.99 34.08
C MET A 192 9.35 2.92 33.64
N ILE A 193 9.85 1.73 33.31
CA ILE A 193 11.21 1.53 32.80
C ILE A 193 11.39 2.29 31.49
N ALA A 194 10.48 2.09 30.53
CA ALA A 194 10.52 2.74 29.23
C ALA A 194 10.48 4.27 29.37
N TYR A 195 9.55 4.80 30.16
CA TYR A 195 9.45 6.24 30.41
C TYR A 195 10.74 6.82 30.99
N ASN A 196 11.33 6.17 32.01
CA ASN A 196 12.59 6.63 32.60
C ASN A 196 13.75 6.61 31.61
N LEU A 197 13.85 5.57 30.79
CA LEU A 197 14.87 5.49 29.74
C LEU A 197 14.68 6.61 28.69
N ILE A 198 13.45 6.87 28.25
CA ILE A 198 13.15 7.96 27.31
C ILE A 198 13.53 9.33 27.91
N ARG A 199 13.18 9.58 29.18
CA ARG A 199 13.57 10.81 29.89
C ARG A 199 15.09 10.92 30.08
N GLY A 200 15.79 9.79 30.16
CA GLY A 200 17.24 9.69 30.06
C GLY A 200 17.82 9.94 28.66
N GLY A 201 16.98 10.33 27.69
CA GLY A 201 17.35 10.64 26.31
C GLY A 201 17.47 9.42 25.39
N LYS A 202 17.18 8.22 25.91
CA LYS A 202 17.42 6.94 25.23
C LYS A 202 16.36 6.65 24.18
N ARG A 203 16.80 6.03 23.09
CA ARG A 203 15.91 5.44 22.08
C ARG A 203 15.67 3.97 22.38
N ILE A 204 14.40 3.58 22.36
CA ILE A 204 13.93 2.26 22.76
C ILE A 204 13.24 1.59 21.57
N LEU A 205 13.60 0.34 21.30
CA LEU A 205 12.78 -0.57 20.50
C LEU A 205 12.02 -1.48 21.47
N PHE A 206 10.70 -1.47 21.37
CA PHE A 206 9.82 -2.35 22.13
C PHE A 206 9.24 -3.41 21.19
N ALA A 207 9.35 -4.67 21.62
CA ALA A 207 8.92 -5.83 20.86
C ALA A 207 8.05 -6.76 21.70
N SER A 208 6.99 -7.31 21.09
CA SER A 208 6.19 -8.40 21.68
C SER A 208 5.76 -9.38 20.58
N ASN A 209 5.20 -10.52 20.96
CA ASN A 209 4.75 -11.52 19.99
C ASN A 209 3.44 -11.11 19.30
N THR A 210 2.50 -10.52 20.04
CA THR A 210 1.16 -10.18 19.52
C THR A 210 0.92 -8.67 19.38
N ASN A 211 0.10 -8.25 18.40
CA ASN A 211 -0.30 -6.85 18.26
C ASN A 211 -0.96 -6.29 19.53
N ARG A 212 -1.76 -7.12 20.23
CA ARG A 212 -2.43 -6.73 21.48
C ARG A 212 -1.43 -6.45 22.59
N ALA A 213 -0.41 -7.28 22.77
CA ALA A 213 0.62 -7.06 23.78
C ALA A 213 1.43 -5.79 23.47
N VAL A 214 1.75 -5.55 22.20
CA VAL A 214 2.42 -4.30 21.79
C VAL A 214 1.56 -3.09 22.15
N ASP A 215 0.26 -3.13 21.85
CA ASP A 215 -0.67 -2.04 22.14
C ASP A 215 -0.78 -1.75 23.64
N ILE A 216 -0.87 -2.79 24.48
CA ILE A 216 -0.90 -2.66 25.94
C ILE A 216 0.43 -2.06 26.44
N GLY A 217 1.57 -2.49 25.90
CA GLY A 217 2.88 -1.93 26.22
C GLY A 217 2.98 -0.45 25.88
N VAL A 218 2.53 -0.04 24.69
CA VAL A 218 2.49 1.37 24.26
C VAL A 218 1.59 2.20 25.18
N LEU A 219 0.39 1.72 25.49
CA LEU A 219 -0.54 2.39 26.41
C LEU A 219 0.10 2.61 27.78
N SER A 220 0.80 1.61 28.31
CA SER A 220 1.47 1.74 29.61
C SER A 220 2.49 2.89 29.63
N VAL A 221 3.17 3.15 28.51
CA VAL A 221 4.09 4.29 28.36
C VAL A 221 3.29 5.58 28.23
N ILE A 222 2.25 5.63 27.40
CA ILE A 222 1.38 6.81 27.25
C ILE A 222 0.79 7.23 28.60
N ASP A 223 0.35 6.29 29.42
CA ASP A 223 -0.15 6.57 30.77
C ASP A 223 0.91 7.28 31.62
N ARG A 224 2.19 6.86 31.52
CA ARG A 224 3.28 7.57 32.22
C ARG A 224 3.47 9.00 31.70
N TYR A 225 3.32 9.24 30.40
CA TYR A 225 3.35 10.59 29.82
C TYR A 225 2.18 11.44 30.28
N LYS A 226 0.97 10.87 30.38
CA LYS A 226 -0.21 11.58 30.87
C LYS A 226 -0.07 11.95 32.35
N GLU A 227 0.53 11.07 33.14
CA GLU A 227 0.75 11.30 34.57
C GLU A 227 1.91 12.27 34.86
N HIS A 228 2.99 12.25 34.06
CA HIS A 228 4.26 12.94 34.38
C HIS A 228 4.65 14.02 33.37
N GLY A 229 3.86 14.21 32.32
CA GLY A 229 4.12 15.15 31.25
C GLY A 229 5.14 14.66 30.21
N GLY A 230 5.22 15.45 29.15
CA GLY A 230 5.96 15.17 27.92
C GLY A 230 5.03 15.03 26.71
N ASP A 231 5.60 15.16 25.52
CA ASP A 231 4.86 15.02 24.26
C ASP A 231 5.05 13.60 23.71
N TYR A 232 4.10 12.72 24.04
CA TYR A 232 4.15 11.33 23.57
C TYR A 232 3.89 11.21 22.06
N LEU A 233 3.17 12.14 21.44
CA LEU A 233 2.90 12.11 20.00
C LEU A 233 4.19 12.33 19.20
N LYS A 234 5.06 13.21 19.72
CA LYS A 234 6.39 13.44 19.16
C LYS A 234 7.32 12.25 19.40
N GLU A 235 7.32 11.68 20.60
CA GLU A 235 8.34 10.73 21.05
C GLU A 235 8.01 9.25 20.77
N LEU A 236 6.73 8.85 20.71
CA LEU A 236 6.31 7.46 20.51
C LEU A 236 5.86 7.18 19.07
N THR A 237 6.05 5.94 18.64
CA THR A 237 5.39 5.38 17.47
C THR A 237 5.03 3.91 17.68
N ARG A 238 3.86 3.52 17.18
CA ARG A 238 3.38 2.15 17.10
C ARG A 238 3.35 1.72 15.63
N TYR A 239 4.27 0.82 15.26
CA TYR A 239 4.41 0.31 13.90
C TYR A 239 3.68 -1.01 13.73
N GLY A 240 2.82 -1.14 12.72
CA GLY A 240 2.01 -2.33 12.46
C GLY A 240 0.54 -2.12 12.81
N GLN A 241 -0.24 -3.19 12.72
CA GLN A 241 -1.69 -3.14 12.96
C GLN A 241 -2.00 -2.90 14.44
N ILE A 242 -2.96 -2.03 14.71
CA ILE A 242 -3.51 -1.79 16.05
C ILE A 242 -4.61 -2.82 16.32
N ALA A 243 -4.44 -3.64 17.34
CA ALA A 243 -5.44 -4.60 17.80
C ALA A 243 -6.54 -3.92 18.62
N LEU A 244 -6.18 -2.93 19.46
CA LEU A 244 -7.12 -2.13 20.25
C LEU A 244 -7.62 -0.93 19.42
N PHE A 245 -8.29 -1.22 18.30
CA PHE A 245 -8.58 -0.23 17.27
C PHE A 245 -9.43 0.93 17.78
N ASP A 246 -10.31 0.79 18.76
CA ASP A 246 -11.15 1.89 19.29
C ASP A 246 -10.40 2.89 20.20
N ASN A 247 -9.14 2.62 20.53
CA ASN A 247 -8.37 3.49 21.40
C ASN A 247 -7.76 4.68 20.63
N ASN A 248 -8.20 5.90 20.97
CA ASN A 248 -7.73 7.12 20.33
C ASN A 248 -6.24 7.42 20.56
N ASP A 249 -5.72 7.10 21.75
CA ASP A 249 -4.30 7.33 22.05
C ASP A 249 -3.42 6.47 21.15
N LEU A 250 -3.75 5.19 20.97
CA LEU A 250 -3.04 4.30 20.07
C LEU A 250 -3.11 4.76 18.61
N ARG A 251 -4.29 5.18 18.14
CA ARG A 251 -4.44 5.73 16.78
C ARG A 251 -3.56 6.96 16.56
N SER A 252 -3.42 7.81 17.58
CA SER A 252 -2.62 9.04 17.49
C SER A 252 -1.11 8.80 17.38
N VAL A 253 -0.62 7.69 17.96
CA VAL A 253 0.79 7.27 17.84
C VAL A 253 1.02 6.21 16.75
N ALA A 254 0.00 5.84 15.98
CA ALA A 254 0.12 4.89 14.89
C ALA A 254 1.09 5.43 13.82
N PHE A 255 2.08 4.62 13.43
CA PHE A 255 3.09 5.05 12.45
C PHE A 255 2.46 5.48 11.12
N GLY A 256 1.45 4.73 10.65
CA GLY A 256 0.70 5.08 9.44
C GLY A 256 0.02 6.45 9.54
N ARG A 257 -0.60 6.76 10.69
CA ARG A 257 -1.25 8.07 10.90
C ARG A 257 -0.22 9.20 10.95
N GLN A 258 0.94 8.96 11.56
CA GLN A 258 2.04 9.93 11.59
C GLN A 258 2.58 10.22 10.18
N ILE A 259 2.76 9.20 9.35
CA ILE A 259 3.14 9.37 7.93
C ILE A 259 2.09 10.19 7.19
N GLU A 260 0.81 9.85 7.35
CA GLU A 260 -0.26 10.55 6.62
C GLU A 260 -0.34 12.02 7.03
N THR A 261 -0.21 12.31 8.32
CA THR A 261 -0.16 13.70 8.82
C THR A 261 1.02 14.48 8.20
N LEU A 262 2.18 13.84 8.05
CA LEU A 262 3.34 14.45 7.38
C LEU A 262 3.10 14.67 5.88
N ARG A 263 2.45 13.72 5.21
CA ARG A 263 2.06 13.83 3.79
C ARG A 263 1.04 14.94 3.58
N GLU A 264 0.03 15.02 4.41
CA GLU A 264 -0.98 16.09 4.41
C GLU A 264 -0.30 17.46 4.54
N ALA A 265 0.63 17.60 5.50
CA ALA A 265 1.37 18.85 5.69
C ALA A 265 2.28 19.20 4.50
N LYS A 266 2.96 18.22 3.89
CA LYS A 266 3.78 18.41 2.68
C LYS A 266 2.91 18.77 1.46
N ARG A 267 1.77 18.08 1.27
CA ARG A 267 0.79 18.37 0.21
C ARG A 267 0.23 19.78 0.34
N ALA A 268 -0.07 20.24 1.56
CA ALA A 268 -0.57 21.58 1.79
C ALA A 268 0.41 22.66 1.30
N LYS A 269 1.72 22.46 1.51
CA LYS A 269 2.78 23.35 0.99
C LYS A 269 2.85 23.35 -0.54
N MET A 270 2.61 22.20 -1.17
CA MET A 270 2.69 22.03 -2.63
C MET A 270 1.33 22.25 -3.34
N ARG A 271 0.27 22.64 -2.61
CA ARG A 271 -1.10 22.68 -3.12
C ARG A 271 -1.24 23.46 -4.42
N ALA A 272 -0.70 24.68 -4.48
CA ALA A 272 -0.79 25.53 -5.67
C ALA A 272 -0.08 24.91 -6.88
N LYS A 273 1.10 24.31 -6.68
CA LYS A 273 1.87 23.63 -7.74
C LYS A 273 1.14 22.38 -8.25
N ILE A 274 0.59 21.58 -7.34
CA ILE A 274 -0.22 20.40 -7.66
C ILE A 274 -1.45 20.80 -8.47
N GLU A 275 -2.16 21.85 -8.05
CA GLU A 275 -3.35 22.36 -8.73
C GLU A 275 -3.04 22.86 -10.15
N ILE A 276 -1.96 23.61 -10.33
CA ILE A 276 -1.51 24.05 -11.66
C ILE A 276 -1.21 22.85 -12.56
N LEU A 277 -0.44 21.87 -12.06
CA LEU A 277 -0.05 20.70 -12.83
C LEU A 277 -1.27 19.84 -13.22
N ASP A 278 -2.20 19.64 -12.29
CA ASP A 278 -3.41 18.85 -12.54
C ASP A 278 -4.33 19.53 -13.57
N ASN A 279 -4.61 20.82 -13.38
CA ASN A 279 -5.40 21.60 -14.34
C ASN A 279 -4.76 21.61 -15.74
N TYR A 280 -3.43 21.79 -15.80
CA TYR A 280 -2.68 21.72 -17.06
C TYR A 280 -2.83 20.35 -17.73
N ARG A 281 -2.68 19.25 -17.00
CA ARG A 281 -2.82 17.89 -17.54
C ARG A 281 -4.23 17.59 -18.00
N GLN A 282 -5.24 17.96 -17.21
CA GLN A 282 -6.65 17.77 -17.59
C GLN A 282 -6.98 18.51 -18.89
N LEU A 283 -6.56 19.77 -19.02
CA LEU A 283 -6.76 20.54 -20.25
C LEU A 283 -5.95 19.98 -21.42
N LYS A 284 -4.71 19.53 -21.20
CA LYS A 284 -3.87 18.88 -22.22
C LYS A 284 -4.57 17.64 -22.79
N VAL A 285 -5.14 16.79 -21.94
CA VAL A 285 -5.90 15.60 -22.35
C VAL A 285 -7.16 15.99 -23.12
N LYS A 286 -7.96 16.93 -22.61
CA LYS A 286 -9.17 17.41 -23.28
C LYS A 286 -8.86 17.98 -24.67
N LEU A 287 -7.82 18.82 -24.79
CA LEU A 287 -7.38 19.37 -26.07
C LEU A 287 -6.89 18.29 -27.04
N GLY A 288 -6.23 17.25 -26.54
CA GLY A 288 -5.85 16.08 -27.34
C GLY A 288 -7.08 15.34 -27.90
N GLN A 289 -8.09 15.09 -27.06
CA GLN A 289 -9.36 14.48 -27.48
C GLN A 289 -10.09 15.33 -28.52
N PHE A 290 -10.14 16.64 -28.32
CA PHE A 290 -10.72 17.58 -29.29
C PHE A 290 -10.00 17.54 -30.63
N LYS A 291 -8.67 17.49 -30.64
CA LYS A 291 -7.88 17.37 -31.87
C LYS A 291 -8.25 16.10 -32.65
N MET A 292 -8.38 14.96 -31.97
CA MET A 292 -8.82 13.71 -32.60
C MET A 292 -10.23 13.82 -33.20
N GLN A 293 -11.14 14.54 -32.53
CA GLN A 293 -12.48 14.80 -33.05
C GLN A 293 -12.48 15.69 -34.30
N LEU A 294 -11.59 16.68 -34.40
CA LEU A 294 -11.43 17.49 -35.62
C LEU A 294 -10.91 16.67 -36.77
N ASP A 295 -9.89 15.84 -36.53
CA ASP A 295 -9.35 14.93 -37.54
C ASP A 295 -10.43 13.95 -38.01
N ARG A 296 -11.34 13.54 -37.11
CA ARG A 296 -12.52 12.72 -37.47
C ARG A 296 -13.52 13.46 -38.34
N ILE A 297 -13.82 14.73 -38.03
CA ILE A 297 -14.69 15.56 -38.88
C ILE A 297 -14.11 15.71 -40.29
N ASP A 298 -12.83 16.03 -40.42
CA ASP A 298 -12.17 16.18 -41.72
C ASP A 298 -12.24 14.88 -42.54
N ASN A 299 -12.06 13.73 -41.89
CA ASN A 299 -12.22 12.42 -42.54
C ASN A 299 -13.67 12.13 -42.96
N LEU A 300 -14.65 12.42 -42.10
CA LEU A 300 -16.07 12.27 -42.41
C LEU A 300 -16.49 13.14 -43.60
N GLN A 301 -15.96 14.37 -43.69
CA GLN A 301 -16.20 15.28 -44.82
C GLN A 301 -15.61 14.73 -46.12
N LYS A 302 -14.39 14.17 -46.10
CA LYS A 302 -13.78 13.52 -47.26
C LYS A 302 -14.51 12.26 -47.71
N GLU A 303 -14.97 11.43 -46.77
CA GLU A 303 -15.79 10.26 -47.09
C GLU A 303 -17.13 10.67 -47.69
N ARG A 304 -17.76 11.69 -47.12
CA ARG A 304 -19.02 12.23 -47.59
C ARG A 304 -18.89 12.77 -49.01
N SER A 305 -17.84 13.53 -49.32
CA SER A 305 -17.64 14.09 -50.67
C SER A 305 -17.49 13.00 -51.73
N LYS A 306 -16.76 11.91 -51.43
CA LYS A 306 -16.67 10.73 -52.30
C LYS A 306 -18.03 10.06 -52.51
N LYS A 307 -18.72 9.71 -51.42
CA LYS A 307 -20.06 9.06 -51.46
C LYS A 307 -21.10 9.93 -52.18
N GLN A 308 -21.03 11.25 -52.00
CA GLN A 308 -21.91 12.20 -52.69
C GLN A 308 -21.64 12.20 -54.20
N GLY A 309 -20.36 12.20 -54.62
CA GLY A 309 -20.00 12.08 -56.04
C GLY A 309 -20.46 10.76 -56.68
N GLU A 310 -20.33 9.64 -55.96
CA GLU A 310 -20.87 8.34 -56.40
C GLU A 310 -22.39 8.36 -56.54
N LEU A 311 -23.09 8.92 -55.54
CA LEU A 311 -24.54 9.06 -55.57
C LEU A 311 -25.01 9.95 -56.74
N ASP A 312 -24.33 11.06 -57.00
CA ASP A 312 -24.65 11.96 -58.11
C ASP A 312 -24.46 11.27 -59.46
N SER A 313 -23.41 10.44 -59.60
CA SER A 313 -23.18 9.61 -60.79
C SER A 313 -24.31 8.59 -60.98
N ILE A 314 -24.70 7.87 -59.93
CA ILE A 314 -25.80 6.90 -59.95
C ILE A 314 -27.12 7.59 -60.31
N LEU A 315 -27.40 8.76 -59.73
CA LEU A 315 -28.61 9.53 -60.05
C LEU A 315 -28.63 10.01 -61.50
N LYS A 316 -27.47 10.36 -62.06
CA LYS A 316 -27.33 10.72 -63.48
C LYS A 316 -27.57 9.50 -64.38
N GLU A 317 -27.00 8.34 -64.05
CA GLU A 317 -27.26 7.08 -64.77
C GLU A 317 -28.75 6.70 -64.73
N LEU A 318 -29.38 6.75 -63.55
CA LEU A 318 -30.82 6.48 -63.40
C LEU A 318 -31.66 7.44 -64.23
N LYS A 319 -31.32 8.74 -64.28
CA LYS A 319 -31.98 9.73 -65.15
C LYS A 319 -31.82 9.42 -66.64
N THR A 320 -30.71 8.81 -67.06
CA THR A 320 -30.51 8.40 -68.47
C THR A 320 -31.16 7.06 -68.82
N LEU A 321 -31.19 6.12 -67.87
CA LEU A 321 -31.78 4.79 -68.04
C LEU A 321 -33.31 4.85 -68.08
N ARG A 322 -33.92 5.77 -67.35
CA ARG A 322 -35.39 5.87 -67.28
C ARG A 322 -36.05 6.18 -68.63
N PRO A 323 -35.63 7.20 -69.41
CA PRO A 323 -36.12 7.41 -70.76
C PRO A 323 -35.83 6.25 -71.71
N GLN A 324 -34.72 5.51 -71.51
CA GLN A 324 -34.42 4.33 -72.33
C GLN A 324 -35.43 3.21 -72.07
N ILE A 325 -35.77 2.95 -70.80
CA ILE A 325 -36.80 1.99 -70.39
C ILE A 325 -38.19 2.45 -70.88
N ASP A 326 -38.53 3.73 -70.72
CA ASP A 326 -39.83 4.28 -71.16
C ASP A 326 -39.96 4.22 -72.70
N ASN A 327 -38.87 4.43 -73.45
CA ASN A 327 -38.80 4.25 -74.90
C ASN A 327 -38.77 2.77 -75.34
N PHE A 328 -38.81 1.79 -74.44
CA PHE A 328 -39.12 0.40 -74.83
C PHE A 328 -40.62 0.17 -75.02
N ASP A 329 -41.48 0.94 -74.35
CA ASP A 329 -42.94 0.78 -74.45
C ASP A 329 -43.55 1.52 -75.66
N ASN A 330 -42.79 2.43 -76.28
CA ASN A 330 -43.21 3.23 -77.45
C ASN A 330 -42.51 2.85 -78.77
N ALA A 331 -41.72 1.77 -78.81
CA ALA A 331 -40.93 1.38 -79.98
C ALA A 331 -41.73 0.55 -81.01
N GLY A 332 -41.72 0.97 -82.28
CA GLY A 332 -42.37 0.25 -83.39
C GLY A 332 -41.64 -1.05 -83.80
N PHE A 333 -42.36 -1.93 -84.52
CA PHE A 333 -41.95 -3.31 -84.89
C PHE A 333 -40.50 -3.47 -85.41
N VAL A 334 -39.99 -2.53 -86.21
CA VAL A 334 -38.63 -2.56 -86.80
C VAL A 334 -37.53 -2.34 -85.76
N GLU A 335 -37.80 -1.54 -84.72
CA GLU A 335 -36.85 -1.19 -83.67
C GLU A 335 -36.72 -2.31 -82.63
N THR A 336 -37.81 -3.06 -82.41
CA THR A 336 -37.87 -4.27 -81.57
C THR A 336 -37.00 -5.41 -82.11
N ILE A 337 -36.92 -5.57 -83.44
CA ILE A 337 -36.10 -6.59 -84.11
C ILE A 337 -34.61 -6.22 -84.05
N LYS A 338 -34.25 -4.94 -84.26
CA LYS A 338 -32.88 -4.44 -84.11
C LYS A 338 -32.33 -4.62 -82.69
N ARG A 339 -33.16 -4.41 -81.67
CA ARG A 339 -32.78 -4.56 -80.25
C ARG A 339 -32.54 -6.03 -79.86
N LYS A 340 -33.31 -7.00 -80.39
CA LYS A 340 -33.07 -8.44 -80.18
C LYS A 340 -31.71 -8.92 -80.68
N PHE A 341 -31.20 -8.36 -81.79
CA PHE A 341 -29.87 -8.70 -82.31
C PHE A 341 -28.70 -8.04 -81.55
N SER A 342 -28.98 -7.04 -80.71
CA SER A 342 -27.96 -6.30 -79.93
C SER A 342 -27.71 -6.81 -78.51
N GLY A 343 -28.46 -7.81 -78.04
CA GLY A 343 -28.31 -8.40 -76.70
C GLY A 343 -28.89 -7.59 -75.53
N ILE A 344 -29.55 -6.46 -75.79
CA ILE A 344 -30.12 -5.56 -74.76
C ILE A 344 -31.64 -5.80 -74.63
N THR A 345 -32.08 -6.38 -73.50
CA THR A 345 -33.49 -6.63 -73.19
C THR A 345 -34.03 -5.62 -72.16
N LYS A 346 -35.33 -5.30 -72.22
CA LYS A 346 -36.02 -4.48 -71.20
C LYS A 346 -35.80 -5.02 -69.79
N LEU A 347 -35.87 -6.35 -69.62
CA LEU A 347 -35.62 -7.05 -68.37
C LEU A 347 -34.23 -6.75 -67.77
N ASN A 348 -33.19 -6.69 -68.61
CA ASN A 348 -31.82 -6.39 -68.16
C ASN A 348 -31.66 -4.91 -67.75
N LEU A 349 -32.30 -4.00 -68.47
CA LEU A 349 -32.29 -2.57 -68.13
C LEU A 349 -33.07 -2.28 -66.84
N GLU A 350 -34.22 -2.92 -66.64
CA GLU A 350 -35.00 -2.84 -65.40
C GLU A 350 -34.25 -3.44 -64.20
N ALA A 351 -33.60 -4.59 -64.38
CA ALA A 351 -32.76 -5.19 -63.35
C ALA A 351 -31.59 -4.26 -62.95
N LYS A 352 -30.91 -3.67 -63.94
CA LYS A 352 -29.84 -2.68 -63.71
C LYS A 352 -30.37 -1.41 -63.04
N PHE A 353 -31.54 -0.91 -63.44
CA PHE A 353 -32.18 0.25 -62.83
C PHE A 353 -32.51 -0.02 -61.35
N LYS A 354 -33.09 -1.18 -61.03
CA LYS A 354 -33.42 -1.57 -59.66
C LYS A 354 -32.17 -1.72 -58.79
N GLN A 355 -31.10 -2.30 -59.33
CA GLN A 355 -29.82 -2.44 -58.65
C GLN A 355 -29.19 -1.08 -58.33
N LEU A 356 -29.12 -0.17 -59.32
CA LEU A 356 -28.60 1.19 -59.14
C LEU A 356 -29.46 2.00 -58.15
N GLN A 357 -30.77 1.83 -58.18
CA GLN A 357 -31.68 2.47 -57.24
C GLN A 357 -31.45 2.01 -55.79
N GLU A 358 -31.21 0.72 -55.58
CA GLU A 358 -30.89 0.17 -54.26
C GLU A 358 -29.51 0.63 -53.76
N GLN A 359 -28.51 0.66 -54.65
CA GLN A 359 -27.19 1.21 -54.34
C GLN A 359 -27.27 2.70 -53.96
N GLY A 360 -28.00 3.51 -54.73
CA GLY A 360 -28.22 4.93 -54.43
C GLY A 360 -28.92 5.15 -53.09
N ARG A 361 -29.91 4.31 -52.75
CA ARG A 361 -30.58 4.35 -51.44
C ARG A 361 -29.63 4.04 -50.29
N LYS A 362 -28.78 3.02 -50.42
CA LYS A 362 -27.77 2.66 -49.39
C LYS A 362 -26.74 3.78 -49.20
N LEU A 363 -26.24 4.36 -50.28
CA LEU A 363 -25.32 5.50 -50.27
C LEU A 363 -25.92 6.72 -49.56
N LYS A 364 -27.18 7.07 -49.86
CA LYS A 364 -27.87 8.18 -49.20
C LYS A 364 -27.97 7.98 -47.68
N LEU A 365 -28.31 6.78 -47.24
CA LEU A 365 -28.45 6.44 -45.82
C LEU A 365 -27.11 6.56 -45.06
N LEU A 366 -26.00 6.24 -45.71
CA LEU A 366 -24.65 6.43 -45.14
C LEU A 366 -24.25 7.91 -45.07
N ILE A 367 -24.65 8.73 -46.05
CA ILE A 367 -24.41 10.17 -46.04
C ILE A 367 -25.18 10.84 -44.89
N ASP A 368 -26.45 10.45 -44.69
CA ASP A 368 -27.28 10.99 -43.61
C ASP A 368 -26.68 10.65 -42.22
N LYS A 369 -26.22 9.41 -42.02
CA LYS A 369 -25.51 9.01 -40.79
C LYS A 369 -24.24 9.80 -40.54
N ASN A 370 -23.43 10.04 -41.58
CA ASN A 370 -22.22 10.85 -41.45
C ASN A 370 -22.55 12.31 -41.06
N ASN A 371 -23.68 12.85 -41.52
CA ASN A 371 -24.13 14.20 -41.15
C ASN A 371 -24.55 14.26 -39.67
N GLU A 372 -25.32 13.28 -39.21
CA GLU A 372 -25.73 13.19 -37.80
C GLU A 372 -24.51 13.07 -36.86
N GLU A 373 -23.51 12.26 -37.22
CA GLU A 373 -22.25 12.14 -36.47
C GLU A 373 -21.49 13.47 -36.43
N GLN A 374 -21.36 14.16 -37.57
CA GLN A 374 -20.67 15.45 -37.65
C GLN A 374 -21.39 16.52 -36.80
N GLU A 375 -22.71 16.64 -36.91
CA GLU A 375 -23.50 17.64 -36.19
C GLU A 375 -23.45 17.43 -34.66
N SER A 376 -23.39 16.17 -34.23
CA SER A 376 -23.19 15.80 -32.82
C SER A 376 -21.82 16.25 -32.29
N ILE A 377 -20.75 16.06 -33.08
CA ILE A 377 -19.40 16.49 -32.71
C ILE A 377 -19.31 18.02 -32.67
N GLU A 378 -19.88 18.73 -33.66
CA GLU A 378 -19.86 20.20 -33.74
C GLU A 378 -20.63 20.87 -32.59
N LYS A 379 -21.74 20.30 -32.11
CA LYS A 379 -22.45 20.83 -30.92
C LYS A 379 -21.60 20.78 -29.65
N SER A 380 -20.63 19.87 -29.57
CA SER A 380 -19.72 19.75 -28.43
C SER A 380 -18.58 20.78 -28.44
N TYR A 381 -18.46 21.60 -29.50
CA TYR A 381 -17.27 22.41 -29.79
C TYR A 381 -17.28 23.85 -29.23
N ASN A 382 -18.42 24.34 -28.72
CA ASN A 382 -18.59 25.75 -28.34
C ASN A 382 -17.64 26.26 -27.23
N GLY A 383 -16.93 25.39 -26.52
CA GLY A 383 -15.98 25.74 -25.45
C GLY A 383 -14.50 25.71 -25.85
N LEU A 384 -14.13 25.40 -27.10
CA LEU A 384 -12.73 25.14 -27.45
C LEU A 384 -11.82 26.38 -27.32
N VAL A 385 -12.33 27.56 -27.70
CA VAL A 385 -11.54 28.80 -27.72
C VAL A 385 -11.13 29.21 -26.30
N SER A 386 -12.06 29.16 -25.35
CA SER A 386 -11.77 29.47 -23.95
C SER A 386 -10.80 28.46 -23.34
N MET A 387 -10.97 27.17 -23.62
CA MET A 387 -10.05 26.12 -23.14
C MET A 387 -8.63 26.29 -23.70
N LYS A 388 -8.47 26.69 -24.97
CA LYS A 388 -7.14 26.97 -25.54
C LYS A 388 -6.46 28.15 -24.87
N GLN A 389 -7.21 29.21 -24.55
CA GLN A 389 -6.68 30.36 -23.84
C GLN A 389 -6.23 29.99 -22.42
N GLU A 390 -7.08 29.27 -21.68
CA GLU A 390 -6.77 28.78 -20.33
C GLU A 390 -5.56 27.85 -20.32
N TYR A 391 -5.49 26.91 -21.27
CA TYR A 391 -4.33 26.04 -21.46
C TYR A 391 -3.05 26.84 -21.76
N SER A 392 -3.12 27.88 -22.59
CA SER A 392 -1.95 28.71 -22.88
C SER A 392 -1.41 29.42 -21.64
N VAL A 393 -2.30 29.93 -20.79
CA VAL A 393 -1.92 30.56 -19.52
C VAL A 393 -1.28 29.54 -18.58
N LEU A 394 -1.89 28.37 -18.41
CA LEU A 394 -1.36 27.30 -17.56
C LEU A 394 -0.03 26.76 -18.09
N LYS A 395 0.11 26.60 -19.41
CA LYS A 395 1.36 26.17 -20.04
C LYS A 395 2.50 27.12 -19.72
N LYS A 396 2.29 28.44 -19.82
CA LYS A 396 3.30 29.43 -19.41
C LYS A 396 3.71 29.27 -17.94
N LYS A 397 2.73 29.12 -17.03
CA LYS A 397 3.01 28.90 -15.60
C LYS A 397 3.81 27.62 -15.37
N VAL A 398 3.48 26.54 -16.08
CA VAL A 398 4.22 25.26 -15.99
C VAL A 398 5.64 25.42 -16.53
N ASP A 399 5.80 26.11 -17.66
CA ASP A 399 7.11 26.38 -18.28
C ASP A 399 7.99 27.26 -17.35
N GLU A 400 7.41 28.28 -16.70
CA GLU A 400 8.08 29.11 -15.68
C GLU A 400 8.53 28.30 -14.45
N LEU A 401 7.83 27.21 -14.14
CA LEU A 401 8.18 26.27 -13.08
C LEU A 401 9.16 25.17 -13.54
N GLY A 402 9.75 25.30 -14.73
CA GLY A 402 10.73 24.35 -15.27
C GLY A 402 10.14 23.25 -16.15
N GLY A 403 8.86 23.33 -16.49
CA GLY A 403 8.16 22.36 -17.34
C GLY A 403 7.47 21.24 -16.57
N GLU A 404 6.69 20.44 -17.29
CA GLU A 404 5.84 19.39 -16.71
C GLU A 404 6.65 18.32 -15.95
N GLU A 405 7.76 17.85 -16.52
CA GLU A 405 8.60 16.81 -15.93
C GLU A 405 9.29 17.30 -14.66
N ALA A 406 9.92 18.47 -14.70
CA ALA A 406 10.60 19.05 -13.55
C ALA A 406 9.63 19.32 -12.39
N LEU A 407 8.45 19.89 -12.69
CA LEU A 407 7.42 20.14 -11.69
C LEU A 407 6.89 18.84 -11.07
N THR A 408 6.76 17.78 -11.87
CA THR A 408 6.36 16.46 -11.37
C THR A 408 7.41 15.88 -10.42
N GLN A 409 8.68 15.89 -10.83
CA GLN A 409 9.79 15.41 -10.01
C GLN A 409 9.93 16.22 -8.72
N GLU A 410 9.74 17.55 -8.78
CA GLU A 410 9.76 18.41 -7.61
C GLU A 410 8.64 18.04 -6.62
N ILE A 411 7.41 17.87 -7.11
CA ILE A 411 6.27 17.44 -6.28
C ILE A 411 6.55 16.06 -5.67
N GLU A 412 6.97 15.08 -6.45
CA GLU A 412 7.27 13.74 -5.94
C GLU A 412 8.37 13.76 -4.87
N LYS A 413 9.43 14.53 -5.10
CA LYS A 413 10.53 14.68 -4.15
C LYS A 413 10.06 15.34 -2.84
N GLU A 414 9.28 16.41 -2.91
CA GLU A 414 8.76 17.09 -1.72
C GLU A 414 7.77 16.23 -0.94
N LEU A 415 6.93 15.46 -1.64
CA LEU A 415 5.97 14.53 -1.05
C LEU A 415 6.62 13.24 -0.52
N HIS A 416 7.85 12.93 -0.92
CA HIS A 416 8.57 11.76 -0.42
C HIS A 416 8.73 11.84 1.10
N VAL A 417 8.42 10.73 1.79
CA VAL A 417 8.54 10.63 3.24
C VAL A 417 9.59 9.57 3.56
N ASP A 418 10.68 10.01 4.19
CA ASP A 418 11.73 9.12 4.65
C ASP A 418 11.32 8.44 5.95
N LEU A 419 10.97 7.16 5.85
CA LEU A 419 10.55 6.34 7.00
C LEU A 419 11.68 6.15 8.01
N GLU A 420 12.93 6.06 7.55
CA GLU A 420 14.08 5.87 8.41
C GLU A 420 14.32 7.12 9.25
N GLN A 421 14.23 8.29 8.63
CA GLN A 421 14.32 9.57 9.34
C GLN A 421 13.25 9.68 10.44
N ILE A 422 11.99 9.35 10.14
CA ILE A 422 10.92 9.40 11.14
C ILE A 422 11.24 8.49 12.32
N LEU A 423 11.64 7.24 12.06
CA LEU A 423 11.99 6.30 13.13
C LEU A 423 13.19 6.77 13.97
N ARG A 424 14.17 7.45 13.35
CA ARG A 424 15.30 8.05 14.08
C ARG A 424 14.86 9.18 15.01
N GLU A 425 13.83 9.95 14.64
CA GLU A 425 13.31 11.04 15.48
C GLU A 425 12.53 10.53 16.69
N LYS A 426 11.96 9.31 16.62
CA LYS A 426 11.23 8.69 17.73
C LYS A 426 12.17 8.21 18.83
N LYS A 427 11.67 8.29 20.07
CA LYS A 427 12.34 7.78 21.29
C LYS A 427 11.83 6.41 21.69
N PHE A 428 10.60 6.06 21.32
CA PHE A 428 10.03 4.74 21.60
C PHE A 428 9.34 4.21 20.35
N VAL A 429 9.87 3.13 19.80
CA VAL A 429 9.35 2.45 18.60
C VAL A 429 8.81 1.10 19.04
N ALA A 430 7.52 0.85 18.83
CA ALA A 430 6.86 -0.38 19.29
C ALA A 430 6.31 -1.19 18.11
N SER A 431 6.60 -2.49 18.07
CA SER A 431 6.16 -3.36 16.98
C SER A 431 6.14 -4.83 17.40
N THR A 432 5.52 -5.71 16.61
CA THR A 432 5.64 -7.16 16.80
C THR A 432 7.02 -7.66 16.36
N LEU A 433 7.48 -8.76 16.94
CA LEU A 433 8.74 -9.43 16.57
C LEU A 433 8.81 -9.72 15.06
N ALA A 434 7.70 -10.22 14.48
CA ALA A 434 7.61 -10.52 13.06
C ALA A 434 7.84 -9.26 12.21
N LYS A 435 7.12 -8.15 12.48
CA LYS A 435 7.30 -6.88 11.76
C LYS A 435 8.73 -6.34 11.85
N LEU A 436 9.39 -6.48 13.00
CA LEU A 436 10.77 -6.02 13.21
C LEU A 436 11.79 -6.80 12.37
N VAL A 437 11.59 -8.11 12.23
CA VAL A 437 12.44 -8.95 11.39
C VAL A 437 12.17 -8.72 9.92
N MET A 438 10.89 -8.62 9.54
CA MET A 438 10.45 -8.50 8.16
C MET A 438 10.87 -7.17 7.52
N ASN A 439 10.92 -6.08 8.28
CA ASN A 439 11.16 -4.76 7.71
C ASN A 439 12.61 -4.27 7.90
N ASP A 440 13.29 -3.98 6.78
CA ASP A 440 14.68 -3.51 6.76
C ASP A 440 14.90 -2.18 7.47
N VAL A 441 13.89 -1.32 7.56
CA VAL A 441 14.04 0.03 8.12
C VAL A 441 14.51 -0.01 9.58
N PHE A 442 14.06 -1.00 10.36
CA PHE A 442 14.44 -1.12 11.77
C PHE A 442 15.92 -1.48 11.95
N TRP A 443 16.51 -2.14 10.95
CA TRP A 443 17.89 -2.61 10.96
C TRP A 443 18.89 -1.52 10.56
N ARG A 444 18.39 -0.42 9.99
CA ARG A 444 19.18 0.78 9.66
C ARG A 444 19.24 1.79 10.82
N VAL A 445 18.37 1.63 11.81
CA VAL A 445 18.29 2.48 13.01
C VAL A 445 18.93 1.77 14.20
N ARG A 446 19.71 2.51 14.99
CA ARG A 446 20.28 2.01 16.25
C ARG A 446 19.41 2.44 17.44
N TYR A 447 19.30 1.55 18.42
CA TYR A 447 18.55 1.76 19.65
C TYR A 447 19.48 1.66 20.85
N ASP A 448 19.25 2.48 21.86
CA ASP A 448 20.00 2.40 23.12
C ASP A 448 19.53 1.21 23.96
N ALA A 449 18.23 0.93 23.92
CA ALA A 449 17.61 -0.14 24.68
C ALA A 449 16.65 -0.96 23.81
N ILE A 450 16.62 -2.26 24.03
CA ILE A 450 15.63 -3.18 23.47
C ILE A 450 14.82 -3.74 24.63
N LEU A 451 13.50 -3.58 24.59
CA LEU A 451 12.56 -4.15 25.55
C LEU A 451 11.75 -5.23 24.83
N ILE A 452 11.77 -6.45 25.37
CA ILE A 452 11.05 -7.59 24.80
C ILE A 452 10.05 -8.05 25.84
N ASP A 453 8.76 -7.99 25.52
CA ASP A 453 7.67 -8.56 26.34
C ASP A 453 7.26 -9.93 25.80
N GLU A 454 6.52 -10.69 26.61
CA GLU A 454 6.11 -12.07 26.33
C GLU A 454 7.32 -12.98 26.05
N ALA A 455 8.45 -12.74 26.71
CA ALA A 455 9.72 -13.39 26.43
C ALA A 455 9.70 -14.93 26.46
N SER A 456 8.82 -15.53 27.26
CA SER A 456 8.64 -16.99 27.30
C SER A 456 8.22 -17.58 25.95
N MET A 457 7.60 -16.78 25.08
CA MET A 457 7.18 -17.19 23.74
C MET A 457 8.18 -16.78 22.65
N VAL A 458 9.32 -16.21 23.02
CA VAL A 458 10.32 -15.68 22.08
C VAL A 458 11.48 -16.65 21.97
N ASN A 459 11.68 -17.24 20.79
CA ASN A 459 12.81 -18.13 20.58
C ASN A 459 14.16 -17.39 20.66
N LEU A 460 15.22 -18.11 21.03
CA LEU A 460 16.57 -17.57 21.13
C LEU A 460 17.08 -16.86 19.86
N PRO A 461 16.76 -17.31 18.63
CA PRO A 461 17.13 -16.56 17.44
C PRO A 461 16.53 -15.15 17.34
N TYR A 462 15.27 -14.93 17.75
CA TYR A 462 14.72 -13.59 17.86
C TYR A 462 15.46 -12.73 18.89
N LEU A 463 15.73 -13.30 20.08
CA LEU A 463 16.47 -12.61 21.14
C LEU A 463 17.86 -12.20 20.68
N SER A 464 18.58 -13.09 19.99
CA SER A 464 19.91 -12.83 19.44
C SER A 464 19.87 -11.74 18.37
N ALA A 465 18.94 -11.84 17.41
CA ALA A 465 18.79 -10.88 16.33
C ALA A 465 18.47 -9.47 16.86
N LEU A 466 17.49 -9.34 17.76
CA LEU A 466 17.05 -8.04 18.26
C LEU A 466 18.02 -7.44 19.29
N SER A 467 18.64 -8.26 20.15
CA SER A 467 19.63 -7.75 21.10
C SER A 467 20.83 -7.09 20.40
N ALA A 468 21.22 -7.59 19.23
CA ALA A 468 22.31 -7.01 18.44
C ALA A 468 22.00 -5.58 17.95
N LEU A 469 20.73 -5.17 17.88
CA LEU A 469 20.32 -3.80 17.56
C LEU A 469 20.51 -2.82 18.74
N SER A 470 20.68 -3.34 19.96
CA SER A 470 20.94 -2.54 21.15
C SER A 470 22.38 -2.07 21.22
N THR A 471 22.59 -0.81 21.60
CA THR A 471 23.94 -0.28 21.88
C THR A 471 24.29 -0.28 23.37
N GLN A 472 23.31 -0.43 24.28
CA GLN A 472 23.58 -0.32 25.72
C GLN A 472 22.89 -1.38 26.58
N LYS A 473 21.62 -1.71 26.30
CA LYS A 473 20.87 -2.62 27.18
C LYS A 473 19.74 -3.42 26.52
N VAL A 474 19.45 -4.57 27.09
CA VAL A 474 18.34 -5.45 26.74
C VAL A 474 17.56 -5.77 28.01
N ILE A 475 16.25 -5.59 27.95
CA ILE A 475 15.33 -5.85 29.05
C ILE A 475 14.31 -6.87 28.56
N ILE A 476 14.29 -8.02 29.22
CA ILE A 476 13.45 -9.15 28.87
C ILE A 476 12.36 -9.24 29.93
N VAL A 477 11.11 -9.22 29.49
CA VAL A 477 9.92 -9.23 30.34
C VAL A 477 9.08 -10.44 29.98
N GLY A 478 8.68 -11.21 30.98
CA GLY A 478 7.91 -12.42 30.74
C GLY A 478 7.52 -13.15 32.01
N ASP A 479 6.96 -14.33 31.82
CA ASP A 479 6.61 -15.26 32.88
C ASP A 479 7.02 -16.67 32.45
N PRO A 480 8.04 -17.29 33.07
CA PRO A 480 8.56 -18.60 32.68
C PRO A 480 7.57 -19.75 32.95
N GLN A 481 6.43 -19.49 33.60
CA GLN A 481 5.32 -20.44 33.69
C GLN A 481 4.31 -20.32 32.53
N GLN A 482 4.49 -19.37 31.61
CA GLN A 482 3.71 -19.28 30.38
C GLN A 482 4.26 -20.21 29.30
N LEU A 483 3.53 -20.31 28.18
CA LEU A 483 3.89 -21.20 27.08
C LEU A 483 5.27 -20.87 26.52
N LEU A 484 6.03 -21.94 26.24
CA LEU A 484 7.31 -21.91 25.54
C LEU A 484 7.11 -21.61 24.05
N PRO A 485 8.17 -21.18 23.33
CA PRO A 485 8.08 -20.99 21.89
C PRO A 485 7.90 -22.34 21.19
N ILE A 486 7.19 -22.33 20.06
CA ILE A 486 6.86 -23.55 19.30
C ILE A 486 7.93 -23.77 18.22
N SER A 487 8.45 -24.99 18.13
CA SER A 487 9.26 -25.48 16.99
C SER A 487 8.52 -26.65 16.37
N LEU A 488 8.45 -26.65 15.04
CA LEU A 488 7.84 -27.71 14.26
C LEU A 488 8.83 -28.86 14.02
N SER A 489 10.14 -28.62 14.05
CA SER A 489 11.15 -29.66 13.86
C SER A 489 11.21 -30.67 15.01
N ASP A 490 11.37 -31.94 14.66
CA ASP A 490 11.64 -33.04 15.59
C ASP A 490 13.13 -33.18 15.96
N ASN A 491 14.01 -32.41 15.32
CA ASN A 491 15.45 -32.45 15.58
C ASN A 491 15.77 -31.87 16.97
N SER A 492 16.49 -32.64 17.80
CA SER A 492 16.84 -32.28 19.16
C SER A 492 17.68 -31.00 19.25
N GLN A 493 18.59 -30.78 18.29
CA GLN A 493 19.40 -29.57 18.22
C GLN A 493 18.53 -28.36 17.85
N THR A 494 17.55 -28.53 16.95
CA THR A 494 16.63 -27.46 16.56
C THR A 494 15.71 -27.07 17.71
N ARG A 495 15.12 -28.05 18.40
CA ARG A 495 14.31 -27.81 19.60
C ARG A 495 15.11 -27.10 20.70
N SER A 496 16.40 -27.40 20.88
CA SER A 496 17.23 -26.74 21.89
C SER A 496 17.41 -25.23 21.65
N TRP A 497 17.31 -24.78 20.40
CA TRP A 497 17.41 -23.37 20.02
C TRP A 497 16.06 -22.69 19.84
N LEU A 498 15.00 -23.45 19.49
CA LEU A 498 13.70 -22.90 19.11
C LEU A 498 12.58 -23.12 20.14
N GLN A 499 12.68 -24.10 21.05
CA GLN A 499 11.69 -24.34 22.13
C GLN A 499 12.21 -23.93 23.51
N ARG A 500 13.29 -23.14 23.56
CA ARG A 500 13.89 -22.64 24.80
C ARG A 500 13.70 -21.13 24.89
N ASP A 501 13.29 -20.66 26.07
CA ASP A 501 13.14 -19.25 26.43
C ASP A 501 14.41 -18.64 27.05
#